data_AF-A0A7Z9R2C9-F1
#
_entry.id   AF-A0A7Z9R2C9-F1
#
_cell.length_a   1.000
_cell.length_b   1.000
_cell.length_c   1.000
_cell.angle_alpha   90.00
_cell.angle_beta   90.00
_cell.angle_gamma   90.00
#
_symmetry.space_group_name_H-M   'P 1'
#
loop_
_entity.id
_entity.type
_entity.pdbx_description
1 polymer ?
#
loop_
_entity_poly.entity_id
_entity_poly.type
_entity_poly.pdbx_seq_one_letter_code
_entity_poly.pdbx_strand_id
1 'polypeptide(L)'
;MKTEHLCQSFNLLGYDVNEIRVIQPNRTANPSQLIHSYSDLDQICQKYDGLANIYIGINERTKINATKRDIHAVNFVVVDVDSVRPDKNQPANQQELDATIEVAKVILDWFADNGFFADPSEQCQVMGVIFGQGF
;
A
#
# COMPACT_ATOMS: atom_id res chain seq x y z
N MET A 1 -6.62 -12.00 -5.90
CA MET A 1 -6.17 -11.78 -4.50
C MET A 1 -7.23 -12.37 -3.55
N LYS A 2 -6.88 -12.82 -2.33
CA LYS A 2 -7.92 -13.20 -1.34
C LYS A 2 -8.55 -11.92 -0.77
N THR A 3 -9.89 -11.85 -0.74
CA THR A 3 -10.68 -10.70 -0.26
C THR A 3 -10.31 -10.27 1.16
N GLU A 4 -9.94 -11.23 2.01
CA GLU A 4 -9.50 -11.02 3.39
C GLU A 4 -8.33 -10.03 3.49
N HIS A 5 -7.32 -10.15 2.61
CA HIS A 5 -6.13 -9.28 2.63
C HIS A 5 -6.43 -7.84 2.16
N LEU A 6 -7.43 -7.64 1.28
CA LEU A 6 -7.87 -6.31 0.87
C LEU A 6 -8.55 -5.60 2.05
N CYS A 7 -9.45 -6.33 2.74
CA CYS A 7 -10.17 -5.81 3.90
C CYS A 7 -9.22 -5.48 5.06
N GLN A 8 -8.28 -6.37 5.38
CA GLN A 8 -7.20 -6.12 6.33
C GLN A 8 -6.42 -4.85 5.96
N SER A 9 -5.89 -4.77 4.74
CA SER A 9 -5.08 -3.63 4.26
C SER A 9 -5.85 -2.30 4.29
N PHE A 10 -7.15 -2.31 3.98
CA PHE A 10 -8.00 -1.12 4.06
C PHE A 10 -8.22 -0.68 5.51
N ASN A 11 -8.47 -1.63 6.42
CA ASN A 11 -8.66 -1.33 7.85
C ASN A 11 -7.38 -0.76 8.50
N LEU A 12 -6.19 -1.13 8.02
CA LEU A 12 -4.91 -0.56 8.50
C LEU A 12 -4.77 0.94 8.24
N LEU A 13 -5.46 1.47 7.22
CA LEU A 13 -5.44 2.91 6.94
C LEU A 13 -6.10 3.70 8.07
N GLY A 14 -7.18 3.17 8.66
CA GLY A 14 -7.80 3.74 9.87
C GLY A 14 -8.49 5.10 9.68
N TYR A 15 -8.71 5.56 8.44
CA TYR A 15 -9.38 6.83 8.12
C TYR A 15 -10.83 6.64 7.68
N ASP A 16 -11.71 7.56 8.11
CA ASP A 16 -13.12 7.66 7.68
C ASP A 16 -13.29 7.91 6.17
N VAL A 17 -12.25 8.44 5.52
CA VAL A 17 -12.21 8.76 4.09
C VAL A 17 -10.81 8.43 3.56
N ASN A 18 -10.74 7.76 2.42
CA ASN A 18 -9.48 7.45 1.75
C ASN A 18 -9.54 7.93 0.28
N GLU A 19 -8.42 8.41 -0.25
CA GLU A 19 -8.31 8.77 -1.68
C GLU A 19 -8.01 7.51 -2.51
N ILE A 20 -8.75 7.27 -3.59
CA ILE A 20 -8.48 6.18 -4.54
C ILE A 20 -8.13 6.73 -5.92
N ARG A 21 -7.15 6.11 -6.57
CA ARG A 21 -6.72 6.40 -7.94
C ARG A 21 -6.72 5.14 -8.79
N VAL A 22 -7.35 5.23 -9.96
CA VAL A 22 -7.40 4.17 -10.96
C VAL A 22 -6.60 4.62 -12.18
N ILE A 23 -5.48 3.94 -12.44
CA ILE A 23 -4.55 4.24 -13.54
C ILE A 23 -4.65 3.12 -14.58
N GLN A 24 -5.19 3.43 -15.76
CA GLN A 24 -5.27 2.48 -16.87
C GLN A 24 -3.98 2.50 -17.68
N PRO A 25 -3.43 1.36 -18.14
CA PRO A 25 -2.09 1.29 -18.75
C PRO A 25 -1.82 2.23 -19.94
N ASN A 26 -2.89 2.63 -20.66
CA ASN A 26 -2.79 3.44 -21.89
C ASN A 26 -3.66 4.72 -21.84
N ARG A 27 -4.01 5.23 -20.67
CA ARG A 27 -4.82 6.47 -20.55
C ARG A 27 -4.30 7.39 -19.45
N THR A 28 -4.64 8.67 -19.57
CA THR A 28 -4.55 9.65 -18.49
C THR A 28 -5.20 9.07 -17.24
N ALA A 29 -4.53 9.16 -16.08
CA ALA A 29 -5.11 8.73 -14.82
C ALA A 29 -6.47 9.41 -14.61
N ASN A 30 -7.48 8.64 -14.18
CA ASN A 30 -8.75 9.23 -13.79
C ASN A 30 -8.51 10.23 -12.63
N PRO A 31 -9.34 11.28 -12.51
CA PRO A 31 -9.38 12.09 -11.29
C PRO A 31 -9.50 11.16 -10.08
N SER A 32 -8.78 11.48 -9.00
CA SER A 32 -8.95 10.75 -7.75
C SER A 32 -10.37 10.88 -7.23
N GLN A 33 -10.81 9.83 -6.56
CA GLN A 33 -12.12 9.75 -5.92
C GLN A 33 -11.92 9.55 -4.43
N LEU A 34 -12.91 9.94 -3.63
CA LEU A 34 -12.94 9.63 -2.21
C LEU A 34 -13.82 8.39 -2.00
N ILE A 35 -13.36 7.47 -1.17
CA ILE A 35 -14.10 6.30 -0.72
C ILE A 35 -14.29 6.35 0.79
N HIS A 36 -15.44 5.88 1.27
CA HIS A 36 -15.86 5.99 2.67
C HIS A 36 -15.99 4.63 3.36
N SER A 37 -15.87 3.54 2.60
CA SER A 37 -16.06 2.19 3.09
C SER A 37 -15.27 1.16 2.28
N TYR A 38 -15.07 -0.01 2.88
CA TYR A 38 -14.56 -1.18 2.17
C TYR A 38 -15.47 -1.61 1.00
N SER A 39 -16.79 -1.35 1.07
CA SER A 39 -17.71 -1.70 -0.02
C SER A 39 -17.49 -0.85 -1.27
N ASP A 40 -17.14 0.43 -1.10
CA ASP A 40 -16.78 1.30 -2.23
C ASP A 40 -15.49 0.79 -2.90
N LEU A 41 -14.50 0.39 -2.09
CA LEU A 41 -13.26 -0.20 -2.57
C LEU A 41 -13.50 -1.51 -3.33
N ASP A 42 -14.25 -2.45 -2.76
CA ASP A 42 -14.55 -3.75 -3.36
C ASP A 42 -15.26 -3.60 -4.71
N GLN A 43 -16.24 -2.70 -4.82
CA GLN A 43 -16.90 -2.37 -6.09
C GLN A 43 -15.92 -1.81 -7.14
N ILE A 44 -14.98 -0.95 -6.74
CA ILE A 44 -13.95 -0.39 -7.63
C ILE A 44 -12.96 -1.49 -8.05
N CYS A 45 -12.50 -2.33 -7.12
CA CYS A 45 -11.63 -3.47 -7.41
C CYS A 45 -12.29 -4.45 -8.40
N GLN A 46 -13.53 -4.87 -8.17
CA GLN A 46 -14.27 -5.74 -9.08
C GLN A 46 -14.47 -5.13 -10.48
N LYS A 47 -14.72 -3.81 -10.54
CA LYS A 47 -14.93 -3.08 -11.81
C LYS A 47 -13.66 -2.94 -12.66
N TYR A 48 -12.48 -2.93 -12.03
CA TYR A 48 -11.20 -2.66 -12.69
C TYR A 48 -10.19 -3.82 -12.61
N ASP A 49 -10.59 -4.99 -12.10
CA ASP A 49 -9.74 -6.20 -12.03
C ASP A 49 -9.18 -6.57 -13.41
N GLY A 50 -7.87 -6.76 -13.49
CA GLY A 50 -7.13 -6.97 -14.75
C GLY A 50 -7.14 -5.80 -15.75
N LEU A 51 -7.80 -4.67 -15.46
CA LEU A 51 -7.97 -3.54 -16.39
C LEU A 51 -7.21 -2.26 -15.99
N ALA A 52 -6.83 -2.12 -14.72
CA ALA A 52 -6.14 -0.93 -14.22
C ALA A 52 -5.33 -1.23 -12.94
N ASN A 53 -4.31 -0.39 -12.70
CA ASN A 53 -3.63 -0.33 -11.41
C ASN A 53 -4.43 0.56 -10.46
N ILE A 54 -4.67 0.08 -9.24
CA ILE A 54 -5.45 0.76 -8.20
C ILE A 54 -4.52 1.15 -7.05
N TYR A 55 -4.56 2.42 -6.65
CA TYR A 55 -3.79 2.96 -5.53
C TYR A 55 -4.74 3.59 -4.52
N ILE A 56 -4.52 3.34 -3.24
CA ILE A 56 -5.24 3.98 -2.13
C ILE A 56 -4.25 4.86 -1.37
N GLY A 57 -4.63 6.11 -1.12
CA GLY A 57 -3.81 7.09 -0.41
C GLY A 57 -4.03 7.04 1.09
N ILE A 58 -2.92 7.02 1.83
CA ILE A 58 -2.85 7.20 3.30
C ILE A 58 -3.20 8.65 3.71
N ASN A 59 -3.19 9.60 2.76
CA ASN A 59 -3.59 10.99 2.98
C ASN A 59 -4.34 11.51 1.76
N GLU A 60 -5.30 12.41 1.99
CA GLU A 60 -5.94 13.21 0.93
C GLU A 60 -4.91 14.16 0.30
N ARG A 61 -4.61 13.98 -0.99
CA ARG A 61 -3.58 14.72 -1.74
C ARG A 61 -3.91 16.20 -1.96
N THR A 62 -5.18 16.58 -1.82
CA THR A 62 -5.64 17.98 -1.86
C THR A 62 -5.31 18.75 -0.59
N LYS A 63 -4.97 18.06 0.50
CA LYS A 63 -4.63 18.67 1.79
C LYS A 63 -3.18 19.12 1.81
N ILE A 64 -2.96 20.34 1.31
CA ILE A 64 -1.62 20.94 1.06
C ILE A 64 -0.75 21.03 2.33
N ASN A 65 -1.34 20.96 3.53
CA ASN A 65 -0.62 20.88 4.81
C ASN A 65 -1.35 19.96 5.79
N ALA A 66 -0.64 19.03 6.41
CA ALA A 66 -1.12 18.35 7.61
C ALA A 66 -1.16 19.33 8.79
N THR A 67 -2.30 19.45 9.46
CA THR A 67 -2.41 20.20 10.72
C THR A 67 -1.86 19.36 11.88
N LYS A 68 -1.57 20.00 13.03
CA LYS A 68 -1.16 19.28 14.25
C LYS A 68 -2.18 18.24 14.76
N ARG A 69 -3.43 18.25 14.27
CA ARG A 69 -4.44 17.22 14.56
C ARG A 69 -4.44 16.06 13.57
N ASP A 70 -3.97 16.31 12.34
CA ASP A 70 -3.78 15.30 11.29
C ASP A 70 -2.48 14.51 11.51
N ILE A 71 -1.52 15.11 12.22
CA ILE A 71 -0.47 14.37 12.95
C ILE A 71 -1.09 13.74 14.23
N HIS A 72 -2.27 13.13 14.10
CA HIS A 72 -2.60 12.00 14.96
C HIS A 72 -1.59 10.91 14.62
N ALA A 73 -1.05 10.28 15.66
CA ALA A 73 0.12 9.41 15.64
C ALA A 73 0.34 8.66 14.30
N VAL A 74 1.57 8.73 13.80
CA VAL A 74 2.05 7.83 12.73
C VAL A 74 2.03 6.41 13.32
N ASN A 75 0.89 5.75 13.21
CA ASN A 75 0.62 4.45 13.83
C ASN A 75 1.37 3.33 13.11
N PHE A 76 1.59 3.50 11.80
CA PHE A 76 2.26 2.53 10.94
C PHE A 76 3.32 3.21 10.05
N VAL A 77 4.33 2.44 9.67
CA VAL A 77 5.34 2.84 8.68
C VAL A 77 5.20 1.91 7.48
N VAL A 78 5.12 2.50 6.28
CA VAL A 78 5.14 1.76 5.02
C VAL A 78 6.54 1.86 4.43
N VAL A 79 7.14 0.72 4.13
CA VAL A 79 8.45 0.62 3.48
C VAL A 79 8.24 -0.05 2.12
N ASP A 80 8.44 0.73 1.06
CA ASP A 80 8.42 0.24 -0.31
C ASP A 80 9.81 -0.35 -0.64
N VAL A 81 9.85 -1.62 -1.05
CA VAL A 81 11.10 -2.36 -1.29
C VAL A 81 11.11 -2.85 -2.74
N ASP A 82 11.68 -2.02 -3.61
CA ASP A 82 11.84 -2.29 -5.03
C ASP A 82 12.92 -3.34 -5.31
N SER A 83 12.64 -4.24 -6.27
CA SER A 83 13.66 -5.16 -6.80
C SER A 83 14.74 -4.41 -7.58
N VAL A 84 16.01 -4.69 -7.24
CA VAL A 84 17.17 -4.23 -8.01
C VAL A 84 17.20 -4.99 -9.34
N ARG A 85 16.97 -4.27 -10.44
CA ARG A 85 16.87 -4.81 -11.80
C ARG A 85 17.92 -4.16 -12.72
N PRO A 86 18.56 -4.91 -13.65
CA PRO A 86 19.46 -4.35 -14.66
C PRO A 86 18.74 -3.39 -15.63
N ASP A 87 17.51 -3.71 -16.03
CA ASP A 87 16.61 -2.82 -16.77
C ASP A 87 15.37 -2.55 -15.92
N LYS A 88 15.13 -1.27 -15.62
CA LYS A 88 13.98 -0.83 -14.82
C LYS A 88 12.65 -0.88 -15.58
N ASN A 89 12.70 -1.01 -16.92
CA ASN A 89 11.52 -1.09 -17.78
C ASN A 89 11.03 -2.53 -18.00
N GLN A 90 11.65 -3.53 -17.35
CA GLN A 90 11.17 -4.91 -17.36
C GLN A 90 10.59 -5.29 -15.99
N PRO A 91 9.55 -6.13 -15.94
CA PRO A 91 9.10 -6.75 -14.69
C PRO A 91 10.24 -7.49 -14.00
N ALA A 92 10.24 -7.51 -12.66
CA ALA A 92 11.21 -8.30 -11.90
C ALA A 92 11.03 -9.79 -12.17
N ASN A 93 12.14 -10.49 -12.40
CA ASN A 93 12.14 -11.95 -12.49
C ASN A 93 12.11 -12.59 -11.09
N GLN A 94 11.88 -13.91 -11.01
CA GLN A 94 11.72 -14.60 -9.72
C GLN A 94 12.95 -14.45 -8.80
N GLN A 95 14.17 -14.50 -9.34
CA GLN A 95 15.39 -14.37 -8.53
C GLN A 95 15.54 -12.94 -7.95
N GLU A 96 15.14 -11.93 -8.71
CA GLU A 96 15.12 -10.53 -8.25
C GLU A 96 14.06 -10.34 -7.16
N LEU A 97 12.87 -10.92 -7.31
CA LEU A 97 11.81 -10.92 -6.29
C LEU A 97 12.25 -11.66 -5.01
N ASP A 98 12.84 -12.85 -5.13
CA ASP A 98 13.33 -13.64 -3.99
C ASP A 98 14.40 -12.86 -3.20
N ALA A 99 15.36 -12.23 -3.89
CA ALA A 99 16.35 -11.37 -3.25
C ALA A 99 15.72 -10.14 -2.56
N THR A 100 14.65 -9.60 -3.12
CA THR A 100 13.89 -8.48 -2.53
C THR A 100 13.17 -8.92 -1.24
N ILE A 101 12.62 -10.14 -1.24
CA ILE A 101 11.97 -10.74 -0.06
C ILE A 101 12.99 -10.98 1.06
N GLU A 102 14.21 -11.44 0.76
CA GLU A 102 15.25 -11.59 1.78
C GLU A 102 15.67 -10.23 2.39
N VAL A 103 15.80 -9.18 1.57
CA VAL A 103 16.04 -7.82 2.10
C VAL A 103 14.88 -7.32 2.96
N ALA A 104 13.63 -7.58 2.55
CA ALA A 104 12.45 -7.21 3.33
C ALA A 104 12.41 -7.92 4.69
N LYS A 105 12.83 -9.19 4.77
CA LYS A 105 12.97 -9.91 6.06
C LYS A 105 13.99 -9.24 6.98
N VAL A 106 15.19 -8.92 6.48
CA VAL A 106 16.23 -8.24 7.26
C VAL A 106 15.74 -6.87 7.79
N ILE A 107 14.94 -6.15 7.00
CA ILE A 107 14.30 -4.91 7.44
C ILE A 107 13.28 -5.18 8.55
N LEU A 108 12.41 -6.18 8.39
CA LEU A 108 11.40 -6.57 9.40
C LEU A 108 12.04 -7.03 10.71
N ASP A 109 13.09 -7.84 10.64
CA ASP A 109 13.87 -8.30 11.81
C ASP A 109 14.47 -7.10 12.56
N TRP A 110 15.06 -6.13 11.84
CA TRP A 110 15.59 -4.91 12.46
C TRP A 110 14.49 -4.10 13.16
N PHE A 111 13.30 -3.97 12.56
CA PHE A 111 12.17 -3.29 13.20
C PHE A 111 11.72 -4.02 14.46
N ALA A 112 11.62 -5.36 14.43
CA ALA A 112 11.26 -6.19 15.57
C ALA A 112 12.27 -6.06 16.72
N ASP A 113 13.58 -6.14 16.43
CA ASP A 113 14.67 -5.96 17.40
C ASP A 113 14.67 -4.56 18.05
N ASN A 114 14.09 -3.56 17.38
CA ASN A 114 13.94 -2.18 17.87
C ASN A 114 12.54 -1.91 18.47
N GLY A 115 11.73 -2.94 18.71
CA GLY A 115 10.43 -2.83 19.40
C GLY A 115 9.26 -2.40 18.52
N PHE A 116 9.41 -2.43 17.20
CA PHE A 116 8.32 -2.24 16.24
C PHE A 116 7.80 -3.59 15.76
N PHE A 117 6.55 -3.91 16.05
CA PHE A 117 5.95 -5.18 15.65
C PHE A 117 5.24 -5.05 14.31
N ALA A 118 5.52 -5.98 13.39
CA ALA A 118 4.58 -6.28 12.33
C ALA A 118 3.36 -6.97 12.96
N ASP A 119 2.16 -6.54 12.59
CA ASP A 119 0.91 -6.89 13.27
C ASP A 119 0.49 -8.34 13.03
N PRO A 120 0.03 -9.01 14.10
CA PRO A 120 -1.11 -9.90 13.97
C PRO A 120 -2.12 -9.68 15.13
N SER A 121 -2.95 -8.65 15.00
CA SER A 121 -4.08 -8.30 15.89
C SER A 121 -3.73 -8.15 17.38
N GLU A 122 -3.12 -7.01 17.70
CA GLU A 122 -3.56 -6.01 18.71
C GLU A 122 -2.37 -5.32 19.40
N GLN A 123 -2.48 -3.99 19.60
CA GLN A 123 -1.55 -3.10 20.32
C GLN A 123 -0.24 -2.74 19.56
N CYS A 124 -0.29 -1.59 18.85
CA CYS A 124 0.76 -0.97 18.02
C CYS A 124 1.15 -1.74 16.74
N GLN A 125 0.79 -1.14 15.60
CA GLN A 125 0.37 -1.81 14.38
C GLN A 125 0.53 -0.77 13.23
N VAL A 126 1.33 -0.92 12.16
CA VAL A 126 1.91 -2.12 11.48
C VAL A 126 3.19 -1.74 10.69
N MET A 127 3.96 -2.74 10.22
CA MET A 127 4.88 -2.64 9.07
C MET A 127 4.21 -3.18 7.78
N GLY A 128 3.82 -2.29 6.87
CA GLY A 128 3.29 -2.67 5.57
C GLY A 128 4.40 -2.73 4.51
N VAL A 129 4.80 -3.93 4.08
CA VAL A 129 5.67 -4.13 2.91
C VAL A 129 4.80 -4.37 1.69
N ILE A 130 4.76 -3.39 0.78
CA ILE A 130 4.05 -3.51 -0.50
C ILE A 130 5.07 -3.90 -1.56
N PHE A 131 4.86 -5.04 -2.22
CA PHE A 131 5.67 -5.42 -3.38
C PHE A 131 5.09 -4.76 -4.63
N GLY A 132 5.73 -3.68 -5.08
CA GLY A 132 5.39 -3.00 -6.33
C GLY A 132 5.71 -3.86 -7.55
N GLN A 133 4.73 -4.59 -8.10
CA GLN A 133 4.84 -5.13 -9.46
C GLN A 133 4.65 -4.00 -10.47
N GLY A 134 5.75 -3.29 -10.76
CA GLY A 134 5.82 -2.31 -11.83
C GLY A 134 5.74 -2.98 -13.20
N PHE A 135 4.67 -2.67 -13.93
CA PHE A 135 4.56 -2.81 -15.38
C PHE A 135 5.00 -1.51 -16.07
#